data_AF-A0A929IL25-F1
#
_entry.id   AF-A0A929IL25-F1
#
_cell.length_a   1.000
_cell.length_b   1.000
_cell.length_c   1.000
_cell.angle_alpha   90.00
_cell.angle_beta   90.00
_cell.angle_gamma   90.00
#
_symmetry.space_group_name_H-M   'P 1'
#
loop_
_entity.id
_entity.type
_entity.pdbx_description
1 polymer ?
#
loop_
_entity_poly.entity_id
_entity_poly.type
_entity_poly.pdbx_seq_one_letter_code
_entity_poly.pdbx_strand_id
1 'polypeptide(L)'
;VMEGLPHLRSGLRKLLRRRRDRRRLEAVMRSGSPYFLLPLQVHNDSQVTEHSPFLSVADLVTTAIRSFAAHAPLDAMLLVKHHPLDRGHCNYRDVIERAAGVLGCAGRVVYFTEGHLPSLLDGAAGTVTCNSTVGLSSLCHGTPVKALGRAVYNRPGLTAQCPLDQFWSAPQPVNRDNVLAFTGFLRATCQANGSFYTGYRRTGVLDAVIARMAGQYALALSRPAVAQSRSLPVTSGRTREETWRSLVSVRLFSPGEGAE
;
A
#
# COMPACT_ATOMS: atom_id res chain seq x y z
N VAL A 1 -32.03 -11.90 -0.10
CA VAL A 1 -31.63 -13.03 -0.99
C VAL A 1 -30.43 -12.70 -1.89
N MET A 2 -30.19 -11.44 -2.26
CA MET A 2 -29.11 -11.07 -3.21
C MET A 2 -27.68 -10.93 -2.63
N GLU A 3 -27.50 -10.87 -1.31
CA GLU A 3 -26.16 -10.72 -0.69
C GLU A 3 -25.32 -12.00 -0.70
N GLY A 4 -25.93 -13.19 -0.75
CA GLY A 4 -25.21 -14.47 -0.72
C GLY A 4 -24.54 -14.85 -2.04
N LEU A 5 -25.02 -14.32 -3.16
CA LEU A 5 -24.58 -14.72 -4.50
C LEU A 5 -23.11 -14.36 -4.78
N PRO A 6 -22.59 -13.17 -4.43
CA PRO A 6 -21.15 -12.87 -4.52
C PRO A 6 -20.29 -13.80 -3.66
N HIS A 7 -20.75 -14.20 -2.47
CA HIS A 7 -20.02 -15.10 -1.58
C HIS A 7 -19.95 -16.52 -2.14
N LEU A 8 -21.06 -17.04 -2.69
CA LEU A 8 -21.07 -18.33 -3.40
C LEU A 8 -20.17 -18.30 -4.63
N ARG A 9 -20.28 -17.24 -5.45
CA ARG A 9 -19.40 -17.02 -6.61
C ARG A 9 -17.93 -16.95 -6.21
N SER A 10 -17.60 -16.28 -5.10
CA SER A 10 -16.26 -16.21 -4.54
C SER A 10 -15.74 -17.58 -4.14
N GLY A 11 -16.55 -18.37 -3.42
CA GLY A 11 -16.21 -19.74 -3.01
C GLY A 11 -15.96 -20.67 -4.21
N LEU A 12 -16.84 -20.64 -5.21
CA LEU A 12 -16.68 -21.43 -6.43
C LEU A 12 -15.44 -21.01 -7.23
N ARG A 13 -15.25 -19.70 -7.47
CA ARG A 13 -14.06 -19.18 -8.17
C ARG A 13 -12.78 -19.56 -7.44
N LYS A 14 -12.77 -19.52 -6.11
CA LYS A 14 -11.65 -19.96 -5.29
C LYS A 14 -11.30 -21.42 -5.57
N LEU A 15 -12.28 -22.33 -5.50
CA LEU A 15 -12.05 -23.75 -5.75
C LEU A 15 -11.52 -24.01 -7.17
N LEU A 16 -12.16 -23.41 -8.18
CA LEU A 16 -11.82 -23.60 -9.58
C LEU A 16 -10.45 -23.01 -9.96
N ARG A 17 -10.07 -21.86 -9.39
CA ARG A 17 -8.85 -21.13 -9.78
C ARG A 17 -7.61 -21.55 -9.01
N ARG A 18 -7.74 -22.09 -7.79
CA ARG A 18 -6.60 -22.53 -6.94
C ARG A 18 -5.55 -23.34 -7.70
N ARG A 19 -5.95 -24.40 -8.41
CA ARG A 19 -5.00 -25.28 -9.13
C ARG A 19 -4.33 -24.55 -10.29
N ARG A 20 -5.09 -23.77 -11.05
CA ARG A 20 -4.57 -23.00 -12.20
C ARG A 20 -3.61 -21.92 -11.77
N ASP A 21 -3.98 -21.13 -10.76
CA ASP A 21 -3.14 -20.04 -10.23
C ASP A 21 -1.86 -20.61 -9.63
N ARG A 22 -1.95 -21.69 -8.83
CA ARG A 22 -0.78 -22.38 -8.29
C ARG A 22 0.20 -22.80 -9.38
N ARG A 23 -0.27 -23.47 -10.45
CA ARG A 23 0.60 -23.90 -11.56
C ARG A 23 1.29 -22.71 -12.25
N ARG A 24 0.57 -21.60 -12.46
CA ARG A 24 1.11 -20.39 -13.09
C ARG A 24 2.17 -19.72 -12.21
N LEU A 25 1.88 -19.58 -10.92
CA LEU A 25 2.85 -19.03 -9.96
C LEU A 25 4.08 -19.92 -9.88
N GLU A 26 3.92 -21.24 -9.73
CA GLU A 26 5.04 -22.18 -9.74
C GLU A 26 5.87 -22.10 -11.02
N ALA A 27 5.24 -21.91 -12.19
CA ALA A 27 5.98 -21.73 -13.45
C ALA A 27 6.83 -20.46 -13.45
N VAL A 28 6.30 -19.34 -12.94
CA VAL A 28 7.07 -18.09 -12.78
C VAL A 28 8.23 -18.27 -11.80
N MET A 29 7.98 -18.92 -10.65
CA MET A 29 9.05 -19.16 -9.67
C MET A 29 10.14 -20.08 -10.23
N ARG A 30 9.77 -21.10 -11.02
CA ARG A 30 10.72 -22.03 -11.64
C ARG A 30 11.50 -21.42 -12.81
N SER A 31 10.99 -20.38 -13.47
CA SER A 31 11.71 -19.76 -14.58
C SER A 31 12.94 -18.98 -14.12
N GLY A 32 13.01 -18.61 -12.84
CA GLY A 32 14.08 -17.76 -12.29
C GLY A 32 13.98 -16.30 -12.75
N SER A 33 12.95 -15.95 -13.52
CA SER A 33 12.70 -14.59 -13.99
C SER A 33 12.45 -13.66 -12.80
N PRO A 34 13.05 -12.45 -12.78
CA PRO A 34 12.68 -11.47 -11.78
C PRO A 34 11.20 -11.11 -11.95
N TYR A 35 10.48 -10.98 -10.85
CA TYR A 35 9.07 -10.62 -10.92
C TYR A 35 8.70 -9.47 -10.01
N PHE A 36 7.75 -8.68 -10.47
CA PHE A 36 7.16 -7.57 -9.72
C PHE A 36 5.73 -7.90 -9.34
N LEU A 37 5.31 -7.46 -8.15
CA LEU A 37 3.94 -7.65 -7.67
C LEU A 37 3.13 -6.38 -7.78
N LEU A 38 1.90 -6.52 -8.29
CA LEU A 38 0.86 -5.49 -8.28
C LEU A 38 -0.37 -6.02 -7.53
N PRO A 39 -0.43 -5.86 -6.20
CA PRO A 39 -1.62 -6.16 -5.41
C PRO A 39 -2.74 -5.15 -5.68
N LEU A 40 -3.90 -5.64 -6.11
CA LEU A 40 -5.08 -4.82 -6.35
C LEU A 40 -5.81 -4.53 -5.04
N GLN A 41 -6.40 -3.34 -4.96
CA GLN A 41 -7.29 -2.90 -3.89
C GLN A 41 -8.76 -3.20 -4.22
N VAL A 42 -9.64 -3.03 -3.24
CA VAL A 42 -11.09 -3.20 -3.43
C VAL A 42 -11.57 -2.17 -4.45
N HIS A 43 -12.45 -2.57 -5.37
CA HIS A 43 -12.92 -1.73 -6.48
C HIS A 43 -13.54 -0.39 -6.05
N ASN A 44 -14.13 -0.32 -4.85
CA ASN A 44 -14.76 0.87 -4.28
C ASN A 44 -13.95 1.48 -3.11
N ASP A 45 -12.65 1.18 -3.03
CA ASP A 45 -11.76 1.75 -2.04
C ASP A 45 -11.52 3.24 -2.33
N SER A 46 -12.03 4.12 -1.46
CA SER A 46 -11.85 5.56 -1.61
C SER A 46 -10.38 5.99 -1.54
N GLN A 47 -9.50 5.16 -0.96
CA GLN A 47 -8.06 5.41 -0.98
C GLN A 47 -7.52 5.47 -2.41
N VAL A 48 -8.13 4.76 -3.37
CA VAL A 48 -7.74 4.86 -4.78
C VAL A 48 -8.19 6.19 -5.36
N THR A 49 -9.43 6.63 -5.15
CA THR A 49 -9.96 7.81 -5.82
C THR A 49 -9.62 9.14 -5.14
N GLU A 50 -9.42 9.16 -3.82
CA GLU A 50 -9.19 10.39 -3.03
C GLU A 50 -7.71 10.61 -2.68
N HIS A 51 -6.94 9.52 -2.59
CA HIS A 51 -5.55 9.55 -2.14
C HIS A 51 -4.57 9.08 -3.21
N SER A 52 -4.95 9.15 -4.48
CA SER A 52 -4.08 8.83 -5.61
C SER A 52 -4.49 9.63 -6.85
N PRO A 53 -3.64 9.66 -7.91
CA PRO A 53 -4.01 10.28 -9.17
C PRO A 53 -4.96 9.42 -10.03
N PHE A 54 -5.34 8.22 -9.58
CA PHE A 54 -6.12 7.27 -10.36
C PHE A 54 -7.62 7.44 -10.17
N LEU A 55 -8.36 7.32 -11.28
CA LEU A 55 -9.82 7.35 -11.25
C LEU A 55 -10.43 6.02 -10.82
N SER A 56 -9.69 4.92 -10.93
CA SER A 56 -10.14 3.57 -10.58
C SER A 56 -8.97 2.59 -10.44
N VAL A 57 -9.25 1.40 -9.91
CA VAL A 57 -8.29 0.28 -9.92
C VAL A 57 -7.91 -0.14 -11.34
N ALA A 58 -8.83 -0.02 -12.32
CA ALA A 58 -8.53 -0.33 -13.71
C ALA A 58 -7.53 0.67 -14.34
N ASP A 59 -7.63 1.94 -13.96
CA ASP A 59 -6.69 2.99 -14.36
C ASP A 59 -5.29 2.78 -13.75
N LEU A 60 -5.22 2.44 -12.46
CA LEU A 60 -3.99 2.00 -11.79
C LEU A 60 -3.32 0.84 -12.54
N VAL A 61 -4.09 -0.22 -12.85
CA VAL A 61 -3.60 -1.41 -13.56
C VAL A 61 -3.08 -1.06 -14.95
N THR A 62 -3.85 -0.28 -15.71
CA THR A 62 -3.46 0.10 -17.08
C THR A 62 -2.20 0.95 -17.08
N THR A 63 -2.07 1.88 -16.12
CA THR A 63 -0.87 2.70 -15.96
C THR A 63 0.35 1.86 -15.60
N ALA A 64 0.21 0.92 -14.66
CA ALA A 64 1.30 0.03 -14.28
C ALA A 64 1.75 -0.89 -15.43
N ILE A 65 0.81 -1.49 -16.17
CA ILE A 65 1.13 -2.37 -17.32
C ILE A 65 1.81 -1.57 -18.44
N ARG A 66 1.35 -0.35 -18.72
CA ARG A 66 1.97 0.55 -19.71
C ARG A 66 3.43 0.85 -19.38
N SER A 67 3.71 1.26 -18.15
CA SER A 67 5.06 1.54 -17.69
C SER A 67 5.93 0.26 -17.69
N PHE A 68 5.40 -0.85 -17.18
CA PHE A 68 6.08 -2.14 -17.17
C PHE A 68 6.47 -2.61 -18.58
N ALA A 69 5.54 -2.53 -19.53
CA ALA A 69 5.79 -2.97 -20.90
C ALA A 69 6.96 -2.24 -21.55
N ALA A 70 7.06 -0.93 -21.30
CA ALA A 70 8.06 -0.04 -21.90
C ALA A 70 9.43 -0.07 -21.19
N HIS A 71 9.47 -0.29 -19.87
CA HIS A 71 10.68 -0.04 -19.08
C HIS A 71 11.21 -1.22 -18.26
N ALA A 72 10.40 -2.26 -18.04
CA ALA A 72 10.86 -3.43 -17.30
C ALA A 72 11.80 -4.30 -18.16
N PRO A 73 12.76 -5.01 -17.53
CA PRO A 73 13.59 -5.99 -18.22
C PRO A 73 12.75 -6.98 -19.05
N LEU A 74 13.29 -7.41 -20.19
CA LEU A 74 12.54 -8.24 -21.16
C LEU A 74 12.17 -9.61 -20.61
N ASP A 75 12.95 -10.14 -19.68
CA ASP A 75 12.73 -11.40 -18.98
C ASP A 75 11.91 -11.25 -17.69
N ALA A 76 11.60 -10.02 -17.26
CA ALA A 76 10.83 -9.78 -16.05
C ALA A 76 9.35 -10.11 -16.22
N MET A 77 8.72 -10.49 -15.11
CA MET A 77 7.30 -10.85 -15.03
C MET A 77 6.52 -9.86 -14.14
N LEU A 78 5.30 -9.50 -14.53
CA LEU A 78 4.37 -8.72 -13.70
C LEU A 78 3.25 -9.62 -13.17
N LEU A 79 3.23 -9.81 -11.86
CA LEU A 79 2.24 -10.61 -11.14
C LEU A 79 1.14 -9.70 -10.57
N VAL A 80 -0.01 -9.70 -11.22
CA VAL A 80 -1.17 -8.90 -10.80
C VAL A 80 -2.06 -9.74 -9.87
N LYS A 81 -2.11 -9.39 -8.59
CA LYS A 81 -2.83 -10.12 -7.55
C LYS A 81 -4.21 -9.52 -7.32
N HIS A 82 -5.27 -10.28 -7.64
CA HIS A 82 -6.66 -9.86 -7.37
C HIS A 82 -6.93 -9.69 -5.87
N HIS A 83 -7.76 -8.70 -5.50
CA HIS A 83 -8.14 -8.50 -4.11
C HIS A 83 -9.08 -9.63 -3.61
N PRO A 84 -8.85 -10.21 -2.43
CA PRO A 84 -9.67 -11.29 -1.89
C PRO A 84 -11.16 -10.97 -1.74
N LEU A 85 -11.49 -9.74 -1.35
CA LEU A 85 -12.88 -9.31 -1.16
C LEU A 85 -13.60 -9.10 -2.49
N ASP A 86 -12.87 -8.82 -3.57
CA ASP A 86 -13.46 -8.53 -4.88
C ASP A 86 -13.72 -9.78 -5.74
N ARG A 87 -13.31 -10.97 -5.27
CA ARG A 87 -13.43 -12.22 -6.02
C ARG A 87 -14.82 -12.49 -6.58
N GLY A 88 -15.86 -12.09 -5.86
CA GLY A 88 -17.26 -12.25 -6.25
C GLY A 88 -17.88 -11.03 -6.96
N HIS A 89 -17.20 -9.88 -6.91
CA HIS A 89 -17.78 -8.58 -7.25
C HIS A 89 -17.29 -8.04 -8.60
N CYS A 90 -15.98 -8.13 -8.86
CA CYS A 90 -15.39 -7.63 -10.10
C CYS A 90 -14.35 -8.61 -10.65
N ASN A 91 -13.92 -8.35 -11.88
CA ASN A 91 -12.87 -9.11 -12.54
C ASN A 91 -12.08 -8.19 -13.46
N TYR A 92 -10.77 -8.06 -13.20
CA TYR A 92 -9.87 -7.22 -13.99
C TYR A 92 -9.21 -7.95 -15.17
N ARG A 93 -9.55 -9.24 -15.40
CA ARG A 93 -8.96 -10.05 -16.47
C ARG A 93 -8.99 -9.33 -17.81
N ASP A 94 -10.16 -8.88 -18.24
CA ASP A 94 -10.34 -8.36 -19.60
C ASP A 94 -9.59 -7.03 -19.79
N VAL A 95 -9.53 -6.20 -18.74
CA VAL A 95 -8.72 -4.96 -18.71
C VAL A 95 -7.23 -5.30 -18.81
N ILE A 96 -6.76 -6.26 -18.03
CA ILE A 96 -5.35 -6.69 -18.01
C ILE A 96 -4.95 -7.31 -19.34
N GLU A 97 -5.74 -8.26 -19.85
CA GLU A 97 -5.45 -8.98 -21.10
C GLU A 97 -5.50 -8.02 -22.30
N ARG A 98 -6.44 -7.08 -22.33
CA ARG A 98 -6.49 -6.03 -23.36
C ARG A 98 -5.28 -5.11 -23.29
N ALA A 99 -4.98 -4.56 -22.11
CA ALA A 99 -3.84 -3.66 -21.94
C ALA A 99 -2.53 -4.35 -22.32
N ALA A 100 -2.29 -5.55 -21.79
CA ALA A 100 -1.06 -6.30 -22.06
C ALA A 100 -0.97 -6.76 -23.52
N GLY A 101 -2.10 -7.08 -24.17
CA GLY A 101 -2.15 -7.44 -25.59
C GLY A 101 -1.78 -6.27 -26.50
N VAL A 102 -2.42 -5.11 -26.30
CA VAL A 102 -2.13 -3.88 -27.07
C VAL A 102 -0.69 -3.43 -26.89
N LEU A 103 -0.13 -3.59 -25.69
CA LEU A 103 1.24 -3.22 -25.35
C LEU A 103 2.28 -4.32 -25.65
N GLY A 104 1.88 -5.44 -26.25
CA GLY A 104 2.80 -6.52 -26.63
C GLY A 104 3.50 -7.24 -25.47
N CYS A 105 2.95 -7.18 -24.25
CA CYS A 105 3.54 -7.79 -23.05
C CYS A 105 2.67 -8.90 -22.42
N ALA A 106 1.65 -9.40 -23.12
CA ALA A 106 0.74 -10.43 -22.61
C ALA A 106 1.45 -11.68 -22.04
N GLY A 107 2.56 -12.11 -22.65
CA GLY A 107 3.37 -13.24 -22.16
C GLY A 107 4.10 -12.97 -20.84
N ARG A 108 4.23 -11.71 -20.44
CA ARG A 108 4.95 -11.26 -19.23
C ARG A 108 4.02 -10.86 -18.08
N VAL A 109 2.70 -10.86 -18.28
CA VAL A 109 1.73 -10.42 -17.27
C VAL A 109 0.87 -11.60 -16.80
N VAL A 110 0.96 -11.92 -15.50
CA VAL A 110 0.22 -13.02 -14.88
C VAL A 110 -0.80 -12.47 -13.88
N TYR A 111 -2.07 -12.54 -14.25
CA TYR A 111 -3.18 -12.23 -13.34
C TYR A 111 -3.67 -13.49 -12.61
N PHE A 112 -3.74 -13.41 -11.28
CA PHE A 112 -4.13 -14.52 -10.41
C PHE A 112 -4.96 -14.06 -9.21
N THR A 113 -5.77 -14.97 -8.71
CA THR A 113 -6.69 -14.73 -7.60
C THR A 113 -6.22 -15.40 -6.31
N GLU A 114 -5.58 -16.56 -6.41
CA GLU A 114 -5.15 -17.37 -5.27
C GLU A 114 -3.62 -17.53 -5.22
N GLY A 115 -3.04 -17.34 -4.05
CA GLY A 115 -1.59 -17.46 -3.81
C GLY A 115 -1.24 -17.03 -2.39
N HIS A 116 -0.16 -17.59 -1.84
CA HIS A 116 0.33 -17.22 -0.51
C HIS A 116 1.16 -15.94 -0.61
N LEU A 117 0.54 -14.79 -0.30
CA LEU A 117 1.13 -13.47 -0.51
C LEU A 117 2.52 -13.31 0.16
N PRO A 118 2.75 -13.72 1.43
CA PRO A 118 4.07 -13.57 2.06
C PRO A 118 5.20 -14.22 1.24
N SER A 119 5.00 -15.45 0.76
CA SER A 119 6.01 -16.14 -0.07
C SER A 119 6.26 -15.47 -1.42
N LEU A 120 5.27 -14.75 -1.95
CA LEU A 120 5.46 -13.95 -3.16
C LEU A 120 6.23 -12.66 -2.86
N LEU A 121 6.03 -12.06 -1.68
CA LEU A 121 6.77 -10.87 -1.28
C LEU A 121 8.26 -11.21 -1.09
N ASP A 122 8.56 -12.32 -0.40
CA ASP A 122 9.94 -12.77 -0.12
C ASP A 122 10.82 -12.89 -1.38
N GLY A 123 10.23 -13.26 -2.53
CA GLY A 123 10.96 -13.47 -3.79
C GLY A 123 10.78 -12.37 -4.83
N ALA A 124 10.00 -11.33 -4.56
CA ALA A 124 9.73 -10.28 -5.55
C ALA A 124 10.92 -9.33 -5.72
N ALA A 125 11.21 -8.95 -6.95
CA ALA A 125 12.16 -7.88 -7.28
C ALA A 125 11.64 -6.50 -6.83
N GLY A 126 10.32 -6.34 -6.74
CA GLY A 126 9.68 -5.15 -6.19
C GLY A 126 8.16 -5.27 -6.15
N THR A 127 7.53 -4.50 -5.27
CA THR A 127 6.07 -4.35 -5.20
C THR A 127 5.67 -2.95 -5.65
N VAL A 128 4.79 -2.88 -6.63
CA VAL A 128 4.13 -1.63 -7.04
C VAL A 128 2.73 -1.63 -6.46
N THR A 129 2.36 -0.59 -5.72
CA THR A 129 1.02 -0.48 -5.13
C THR A 129 0.55 0.97 -5.15
N CYS A 130 -0.76 1.20 -5.05
CA CYS A 130 -1.26 2.56 -4.87
C CYS A 130 -0.96 3.03 -3.44
N ASN A 131 -1.71 2.53 -2.46
CA ASN A 131 -1.52 2.85 -1.04
C ASN A 131 -1.91 1.70 -0.09
N SER A 132 -2.00 0.48 -0.62
CA SER A 132 -2.33 -0.71 0.16
C SER A 132 -1.35 -0.96 1.32
N THR A 133 -1.83 -1.54 2.43
CA THR A 133 -0.98 -2.04 3.52
C THR A 133 -0.03 -3.16 3.08
N VAL A 134 -0.28 -3.79 1.93
CA VAL A 134 0.66 -4.72 1.29
C VAL A 134 1.99 -4.05 1.00
N GLY A 135 2.03 -2.74 0.75
CA GLY A 135 3.28 -1.99 0.65
C GLY A 135 4.11 -2.07 1.93
N LEU A 136 3.49 -1.85 3.10
CA LEU A 136 4.18 -2.02 4.38
C LEU A 136 4.61 -3.49 4.62
N SER A 137 3.76 -4.46 4.25
CA SER A 137 4.14 -5.88 4.31
C SER A 137 5.38 -6.16 3.46
N SER A 138 5.42 -5.64 2.23
CA SER A 138 6.55 -5.79 1.30
C SER A 138 7.85 -5.27 1.91
N LEU A 139 7.80 -4.08 2.55
CA LEU A 139 8.96 -3.53 3.27
C LEU A 139 9.44 -4.44 4.40
N CYS A 140 8.52 -5.02 5.18
CA CYS A 140 8.86 -5.99 6.23
C CYS A 140 9.50 -7.28 5.68
N HIS A 141 9.15 -7.67 4.46
CA HIS A 141 9.76 -8.79 3.73
C HIS A 141 11.07 -8.40 3.01
N GLY A 142 11.52 -7.13 3.13
CA GLY A 142 12.73 -6.63 2.46
C GLY A 142 12.55 -6.37 0.97
N THR A 143 11.33 -6.43 0.45
CA THR A 143 10.99 -6.18 -0.95
C THR A 143 10.92 -4.67 -1.22
N PRO A 144 11.63 -4.14 -2.22
CA PRO A 144 11.51 -2.75 -2.65
C PRO A 144 10.06 -2.38 -2.98
N VAL A 145 9.63 -1.18 -2.62
CA VAL A 145 8.24 -0.73 -2.85
C VAL A 145 8.19 0.58 -3.62
N LYS A 146 7.38 0.60 -4.68
CA LYS A 146 6.93 1.83 -5.34
C LYS A 146 5.47 2.08 -5.01
N ALA A 147 5.22 3.13 -4.22
CA ALA A 147 3.88 3.64 -3.97
C ALA A 147 3.51 4.68 -5.04
N LEU A 148 2.38 4.47 -5.70
CA LEU A 148 1.83 5.35 -6.74
C LEU A 148 0.79 6.32 -6.20
N GLY A 149 0.21 6.01 -5.04
CA GLY A 149 -0.67 6.91 -4.30
C GLY A 149 0.02 7.54 -3.09
N ARG A 150 -0.75 8.34 -2.36
CA ARG A 150 -0.38 8.86 -1.06
C ARG A 150 -0.56 7.76 -0.02
N ALA A 151 0.56 7.21 0.44
CA ALA A 151 0.59 6.26 1.54
C ALA A 151 1.43 6.82 2.69
N VAL A 152 1.06 6.55 3.94
CA VAL A 152 1.79 7.05 5.12
C VAL A 152 3.24 6.57 5.16
N TYR A 153 3.51 5.38 4.60
CA TYR A 153 4.84 4.81 4.49
C TYR A 153 5.61 5.29 3.23
N ASN A 154 4.99 6.03 2.31
CA ASN A 154 5.66 6.51 1.10
C ASN A 154 6.57 7.69 1.45
N ARG A 155 7.80 7.40 1.87
CA ARG A 155 8.78 8.39 2.34
C ARG A 155 10.18 8.02 1.83
N PRO A 156 11.04 9.03 1.58
CA PRO A 156 12.46 8.79 1.34
C PRO A 156 13.07 7.90 2.43
N GLY A 157 13.87 6.92 2.03
CA GLY A 157 14.48 5.94 2.95
C GLY A 157 13.59 4.76 3.34
N LEU A 158 12.29 4.77 3.00
CA LEU A 158 11.38 3.62 3.17
C LEU A 158 10.94 3.03 1.83
N THR A 159 10.49 3.87 0.90
CA THR A 159 10.01 3.45 -0.43
C THR A 159 10.79 4.15 -1.54
N ALA A 160 10.77 3.55 -2.73
CA ALA A 160 11.39 4.11 -3.92
C ALA A 160 10.72 5.43 -4.32
N GLN A 161 11.51 6.49 -4.34
CA GLN A 161 11.06 7.84 -4.72
C GLN A 161 11.28 8.14 -6.22
N CYS A 162 12.00 7.28 -6.94
CA CYS A 162 12.17 7.39 -8.39
C CYS A 162 10.83 7.24 -9.15
N PRO A 163 10.72 7.74 -10.39
CA PRO A 163 9.57 7.47 -11.26
C PRO A 163 9.29 5.97 -11.41
N LEU A 164 8.03 5.59 -11.67
CA LEU A 164 7.66 4.19 -11.86
C LEU A 164 8.48 3.52 -12.97
N ASP A 165 8.72 4.24 -14.06
CA ASP A 165 9.49 3.77 -15.21
C ASP A 165 10.90 3.30 -14.83
N GLN A 166 11.56 4.03 -13.93
CA GLN A 166 12.91 3.67 -13.44
C GLN A 166 12.87 2.52 -12.42
N PHE A 167 11.78 2.39 -11.66
CA PHE A 167 11.68 1.39 -10.60
C PHE A 167 11.80 -0.04 -11.12
N TRP A 168 11.34 -0.32 -12.35
CA TRP A 168 11.36 -1.66 -12.91
C TRP A 168 12.78 -2.18 -13.20
N SER A 169 13.72 -1.30 -13.52
CA SER A 169 15.09 -1.66 -13.86
C SER A 169 16.05 -1.48 -12.68
N ALA A 170 15.74 -0.57 -11.76
CA ALA A 170 16.58 -0.25 -10.61
C ALA A 170 15.75 -0.10 -9.31
N PRO A 171 15.12 -1.17 -8.81
CA PRO A 171 14.42 -1.13 -7.53
C PRO A 171 15.43 -0.89 -6.39
N GLN A 172 15.19 0.14 -5.58
CA GLN A 172 16.10 0.50 -4.48
C GLN A 172 16.00 -0.51 -3.32
N PRO A 173 17.13 -1.03 -2.80
CA PRO A 173 17.13 -1.92 -1.65
C PRO A 173 16.43 -1.32 -0.43
N VAL A 174 15.72 -2.16 0.32
CA VAL A 174 15.03 -1.74 1.54
C VAL A 174 16.03 -1.51 2.68
N ASN A 175 16.00 -0.31 3.26
CA ASN A 175 16.73 -0.04 4.50
C ASN A 175 15.95 -0.64 5.69
N ARG A 176 16.45 -1.76 6.22
CA ARG A 176 15.78 -2.49 7.31
C ARG A 176 15.66 -1.68 8.60
N ASP A 177 16.65 -0.86 8.93
CA ASP A 177 16.64 -0.05 10.15
C ASP A 177 15.53 1.00 10.08
N ASN A 178 15.37 1.65 8.92
CA ASN A 178 14.26 2.58 8.71
C ASN A 178 12.90 1.88 8.83
N VAL A 179 12.77 0.67 8.27
CA VAL A 179 11.52 -0.10 8.37
C VAL A 179 11.22 -0.48 9.82
N LEU A 180 12.22 -0.94 10.58
CA LEU A 180 12.06 -1.25 12.01
C LEU A 180 11.72 -0.02 12.83
N ALA A 181 12.39 1.11 12.61
CA ALA A 181 12.10 2.37 13.27
C ALA A 181 10.68 2.86 12.97
N PHE A 182 10.27 2.82 11.70
CA PHE A 182 8.94 3.26 11.28
C PHE A 182 7.83 2.35 11.83
N THR A 183 7.98 1.03 11.72
CA THR A 183 6.99 0.07 12.25
C THR A 183 6.93 0.11 13.77
N GLY A 184 8.08 0.29 14.44
CA GLY A 184 8.16 0.52 15.89
C GLY A 184 7.41 1.78 16.30
N PHE A 185 7.61 2.89 15.57
CA PHE A 185 6.87 4.13 15.78
C PHE A 185 5.36 3.94 15.63
N LEU A 186 4.89 3.27 14.56
CA LEU A 186 3.46 3.01 14.37
C LEU A 186 2.87 2.18 15.51
N ARG A 187 3.58 1.14 15.95
CA ARG A 187 3.18 0.29 17.09
C ARG A 187 3.07 1.10 18.37
N ALA A 188 4.03 1.98 18.65
CA ALA A 188 4.06 2.80 19.84
C ALA A 188 3.03 3.94 19.82
N THR A 189 2.65 4.46 18.64
CA THR A 189 1.92 5.74 18.52
C THR A 189 0.52 5.65 17.93
N CYS A 190 0.19 4.68 17.07
CA CYS A 190 -1.15 4.59 16.47
C CYS A 190 -1.80 3.20 16.43
N GLN A 191 -1.07 2.12 16.74
CA GLN A 191 -1.62 0.77 16.69
C GLN A 191 -1.90 0.19 18.08
N ALA A 192 -2.81 -0.78 18.12
CA ALA A 192 -3.01 -1.74 19.20
C ALA A 192 -3.07 -3.13 18.54
N ASN A 193 -2.41 -4.13 19.14
CA ASN A 193 -2.27 -5.44 18.50
C ASN A 193 -3.56 -6.24 18.61
N GLY A 194 -4.38 -6.23 17.55
CA GLY A 194 -5.70 -6.84 17.54
C GLY A 194 -6.28 -7.03 16.15
N SER A 195 -7.33 -7.85 16.06
CA SER A 195 -8.08 -8.07 14.83
C SER A 195 -9.57 -8.24 15.12
N PHE A 196 -10.39 -7.52 14.36
CA PHE A 196 -11.85 -7.66 14.43
C PHE A 196 -12.33 -9.03 13.92
N TYR A 197 -11.55 -9.68 13.06
CA TYR A 197 -11.93 -10.94 12.42
C TYR A 197 -11.60 -12.18 13.26
N THR A 198 -10.67 -12.08 14.21
CA THR A 198 -10.27 -13.21 15.08
C THR A 198 -10.83 -13.10 16.50
N GLY A 199 -11.73 -12.14 16.74
CA GLY A 199 -12.36 -11.88 18.03
C GLY A 199 -11.53 -10.94 18.91
N TYR A 200 -12.10 -9.80 19.28
CA TYR A 200 -11.46 -8.76 20.11
C TYR A 200 -11.42 -9.08 21.61
N ARG A 201 -12.19 -10.09 22.07
CA ARG A 201 -12.43 -10.35 23.50
C ARG A 201 -11.28 -11.07 24.23
N ARG A 202 -10.24 -11.54 23.55
CA ARG A 202 -9.16 -12.36 24.15
C ARG A 202 -7.78 -11.70 24.23
N THR A 203 -7.64 -10.45 23.80
CA THR A 203 -6.31 -9.86 23.53
C THR A 203 -6.01 -8.57 24.31
N GLY A 204 -6.89 -8.13 25.22
CA GLY A 204 -6.69 -6.85 25.95
C GLY A 204 -6.68 -5.61 25.05
N VAL A 205 -7.14 -5.75 23.79
CA VAL A 205 -7.11 -4.67 22.78
C VAL A 205 -8.00 -3.52 23.19
N LEU A 206 -9.18 -3.80 23.74
CA LEU A 206 -10.06 -2.74 24.24
C LEU A 206 -9.36 -1.96 25.36
N ASP A 207 -8.76 -2.66 26.33
CA ASP A 207 -8.06 -2.03 27.45
C ASP A 207 -6.88 -1.19 26.97
N ALA A 208 -6.09 -1.70 26.01
CA ALA A 208 -4.98 -0.97 25.41
C ALA A 208 -5.45 0.28 24.65
N VAL A 209 -6.57 0.20 23.91
CA VAL A 209 -7.16 1.34 23.21
C VAL A 209 -7.69 2.37 24.22
N ILE A 210 -8.41 1.94 25.25
CA ILE A 210 -8.96 2.80 26.30
C ILE A 210 -7.82 3.50 27.05
N ALA A 211 -6.81 2.75 27.50
CA ALA A 211 -5.65 3.32 28.20
C ALA A 211 -4.93 4.36 27.34
N ARG A 212 -4.82 4.13 26.03
CA ARG A 212 -4.19 5.08 25.12
C ARG A 212 -5.02 6.36 24.94
N MET A 213 -6.33 6.21 24.73
CA MET A 213 -7.24 7.35 24.62
C MET A 213 -7.23 8.16 25.91
N ALA A 214 -7.34 7.51 27.07
CA ALA A 214 -7.26 8.15 28.38
C ALA A 214 -5.93 8.90 28.58
N GLY A 215 -4.80 8.30 28.20
CA GLY A 215 -3.48 8.95 28.26
C GLY A 215 -3.38 10.19 27.36
N GLN A 216 -3.93 10.13 26.13
CA GLN A 216 -3.96 11.30 25.24
C GLN A 216 -4.87 12.42 25.76
N TYR A 217 -6.02 12.06 26.33
CA TYR A 217 -6.92 13.01 26.98
C TYR A 217 -6.27 13.66 28.21
N ALA A 218 -5.61 12.87 29.07
CA ALA A 218 -4.88 13.39 30.21
C ALA A 218 -3.77 14.36 29.77
N LEU A 219 -2.99 14.03 28.74
CA LEU A 219 -1.98 14.93 28.17
C LEU A 219 -2.58 16.22 27.59
N ALA A 220 -3.74 16.13 26.95
CA ALA A 220 -4.44 17.30 26.40
C ALA A 220 -4.95 18.23 27.52
N LEU A 221 -5.44 17.67 28.63
CA LEU A 221 -5.90 18.42 29.80
C LEU A 221 -4.75 18.96 30.67
N SER A 222 -3.60 18.30 30.64
CA SER A 222 -2.39 18.70 31.39
C SER A 222 -1.57 19.79 30.69
N ARG A 223 -1.88 20.11 29.44
CA ARG A 223 -1.23 21.22 28.74
C ARG A 223 -1.73 22.52 29.39
N PRO A 224 -0.84 23.39 29.88
CA PRO A 224 -1.27 24.71 30.32
C PRO A 224 -1.99 25.38 29.15
N ALA A 225 -3.12 26.03 29.43
CA ALA A 225 -3.80 26.86 28.47
C ALA A 225 -2.79 27.90 27.96
N VAL A 226 -2.15 27.62 26.83
CA VAL A 226 -1.40 28.64 26.10
C VAL A 226 -2.45 29.69 25.81
N ALA A 227 -2.32 30.84 26.46
CA ALA A 227 -3.28 31.92 26.46
C ALA A 227 -3.88 32.07 25.06
N GLN A 228 -5.18 31.78 24.95
CA GLN A 228 -6.01 32.22 23.84
C GLN A 228 -6.17 33.74 23.93
N SER A 229 -5.07 34.47 23.81
CA SER A 229 -5.04 35.92 23.70
C SER A 229 -3.90 36.32 22.77
N ARG A 230 -3.91 35.77 21.56
CA ARG A 230 -3.50 36.53 20.39
C ARG A 230 -4.69 36.46 19.44
N SER A 231 -5.43 37.56 19.37
CA SER A 231 -6.33 37.86 18.27
C SER A 231 -5.61 37.48 16.97
N LEU A 232 -6.12 36.45 16.29
CA LEU A 232 -5.71 36.17 14.92
C LEU A 232 -5.98 37.45 14.12
N PRO A 233 -4.99 38.04 13.42
CA PRO A 233 -5.32 39.04 12.44
C PRO A 233 -6.21 38.32 11.42
N VAL A 234 -7.41 38.87 11.20
CA VAL A 234 -8.25 38.49 10.06
C VAL A 234 -7.47 38.89 8.81
N THR A 235 -6.58 38.02 8.33
CA THR A 235 -5.98 38.17 7.02
C THR A 235 -6.94 37.57 6.02
N SER A 236 -7.82 38.41 5.49
CA SER A 236 -8.50 38.17 4.23
C SER A 236 -7.45 37.82 3.17
N GLY A 237 -7.47 36.60 2.64
CA GLY A 237 -6.82 36.28 1.36
C GLY A 237 -5.76 35.17 1.28
N ARG A 238 -5.60 34.28 2.28
CA ARG A 238 -4.74 33.08 2.11
C ARG A 238 -5.54 31.79 1.93
N THR A 239 -5.10 30.94 1.00
CA THR A 239 -5.76 29.64 0.76
C THR A 239 -5.40 28.65 1.87
N ARG A 240 -6.28 27.68 2.11
CA ARG A 240 -6.21 26.67 3.18
C ARG A 240 -4.88 25.87 3.18
N GLU A 241 -4.18 25.86 2.05
CA GLU A 241 -2.91 25.16 1.81
C GLU A 241 -1.69 25.92 2.37
N GLU A 242 -1.75 27.26 2.41
CA GLU A 242 -0.70 28.11 2.99
C GLU A 242 -0.72 28.09 4.51
N THR A 243 -1.91 28.04 5.10
CA THR A 243 -2.12 27.90 6.56
C THR A 243 -1.67 26.52 7.07
N TRP A 244 -1.77 25.49 6.23
CA TRP A 244 -1.27 24.15 6.56
C TRP A 244 0.26 24.08 6.58
N ARG A 245 0.94 24.74 5.62
CA ARG A 245 2.41 24.77 5.54
C ARG A 245 3.08 25.48 6.72
N SER A 246 2.45 26.51 7.30
CA SER A 246 2.99 27.23 8.46
C SER A 246 2.86 26.46 9.78
N LEU A 247 1.89 25.55 9.90
CA LEU A 247 1.71 24.72 11.09
C LEU A 247 2.61 23.48 11.11
N VAL A 248 2.98 22.95 9.94
CA VAL A 248 3.82 21.75 9.82
C VAL A 248 5.32 22.06 9.96
N SER A 249 5.75 23.29 9.68
CA SER A 249 7.16 23.69 9.72
C SER A 249 7.76 23.82 11.13
N VAL A 250 6.96 23.72 12.19
CA VAL A 250 7.42 23.98 13.57
C VAL A 250 7.78 22.73 14.38
N ARG A 251 7.61 21.48 13.88
CA ARG A 251 7.82 20.28 14.74
C ARG A 251 8.48 19.04 14.14
N LEU A 252 9.14 19.12 13.00
CA LEU A 252 9.93 18.01 12.49
C LEU A 252 11.29 18.53 12.05
N PHE A 253 12.31 18.28 12.87
CA PHE A 253 13.72 18.65 12.72
C PHE A 253 14.08 20.12 13.01
N SER A 254 14.63 20.36 14.20
CA SER A 254 15.80 21.25 14.30
C SER A 254 16.97 20.45 13.74
N PRO A 255 17.71 20.93 12.73
CA PRO A 255 18.99 20.34 12.36
C PRO A 255 19.91 20.51 13.57
N GLY A 256 20.52 19.42 14.04
CA GLY A 256 21.59 19.50 15.02
C GLY A 256 22.72 20.36 14.45
N GLU A 257 23.10 21.38 15.22
CA GLU A 257 24.35 22.11 15.01
C GLU A 257 25.51 21.11 15.09
N GLY A 258 26.32 21.11 14.03
CA GLY A 258 27.53 20.33 13.95
C GLY A 258 28.63 20.89 14.84
N ALA A 259 29.60 20.03 15.14
CA ALA A 259 30.85 20.35 15.77
C ALA A 259 31.60 21.49 15.05
N GLU A 260 31.95 22.54 15.78
CA GLU A 260 33.32 23.02 16.07
C GLU A 260 33.30 23.90 17.32
#